data_AF-A0A7C3R7Q2-F1
#
_entry.id   AF-A0A7C3R7Q2-F1
#
_cell.length_a   1.000
_cell.length_b   1.000
_cell.length_c   1.000
_cell.angle_alpha   90.00
_cell.angle_beta   90.00
_cell.angle_gamma   90.00
#
_symmetry.space_group_name_H-M   'P 1'
#
loop_
_entity.id
_entity.type
_entity.pdbx_description
1 polymer ?
#
loop_
_entity_poly.entity_id
_entity_poly.type
_entity_poly.pdbx_seq_one_letter_code
_entity_poly.pdbx_strand_id
1 'polypeptide(L)'
;MRIDGGIFWGILLVLIGVLVILKYSLHINISIFRIIVAIILIYLGISLIVGQRGITGRAIILFSEGNIRPEILEKEYNVIFGRGYIDLT
;
A
#
# COMPACT_ATOMS: atom_id res chain seq x y z
N MET A 1 -13.56 2.28 -5.61
CA MET A 1 -12.55 2.26 -6.69
C MET A 1 -11.39 1.40 -6.21
N ARG A 2 -11.14 0.24 -6.81
CA ARG A 2 -10.02 -0.64 -6.40
C ARG A 2 -8.74 0.02 -6.92
N ILE A 3 -7.88 0.49 -6.02
CA ILE A 3 -6.53 0.91 -6.40
C ILE A 3 -5.71 -0.38 -6.41
N ASP A 4 -5.59 -0.98 -7.58
CA ASP A 4 -4.66 -2.08 -7.80
C ASP A 4 -3.22 -1.60 -7.57
N GLY A 5 -2.38 -2.47 -7.00
CA GLY A 5 -1.03 -2.10 -6.57
C GLY A 5 -0.19 -1.46 -7.69
N GLY A 6 -0.45 -1.82 -8.95
CA GLY A 6 0.18 -1.20 -10.12
C GLY A 6 -0.11 0.31 -10.24
N ILE A 7 -1.35 0.74 -9.99
CA ILE A 7 -1.74 2.16 -10.02
C ILE A 7 -1.05 2.93 -8.90
N PHE A 8 -0.97 2.35 -7.69
CA PHE A 8 -0.26 2.95 -6.57
C PHE A 8 1.22 3.18 -6.91
N TRP A 9 1.92 2.13 -7.38
CA TRP A 9 3.33 2.22 -7.75
C TRP A 9 3.57 3.16 -8.93
N GLY A 10 2.68 3.19 -9.92
CA GLY A 10 2.75 4.11 -11.04
C GLY A 10 2.66 5.57 -10.60
N ILE A 11 1.66 5.92 -9.78
CA ILE A 11 1.49 7.27 -9.23
C ILE A 11 2.71 7.67 -8.38
N LEU A 12 3.21 6.75 -7.55
CA LEU A 12 4.39 6.99 -6.71
C LEU A 12 5.61 7.34 -7.56
N LEU A 13 5.89 6.58 -8.61
CA LEU A 13 7.03 6.80 -9.51
C LEU A 13 6.92 8.13 -10.27
N VAL A 14 5.72 8.47 -10.74
CA VAL A 14 5.46 9.77 -11.39
C VAL A 14 5.73 10.92 -10.42
N LEU A 15 5.25 10.83 -9.19
CA LEU A 15 5.48 11.83 -8.14
C LEU A 15 6.97 12.00 -7.84
N ILE A 16 7.72 10.90 -7.73
CA ILE A 16 9.18 10.93 -7.53
C ILE A 16 9.87 11.63 -8.70
N GLY A 17 9.50 11.31 -9.94
CA GLY A 17 10.06 11.94 -11.14
C GLY A 17 9.83 13.45 -11.17
N VAL A 18 8.59 13.89 -10.91
CA VAL A 18 8.24 15.31 -10.81
C VAL A 18 9.06 16.01 -9.73
N LEU A 19 9.22 15.40 -8.56
CA LEU A 19 10.03 15.94 -7.47
C LEU A 19 11.50 16.14 -7.86
N VAL A 20 12.09 15.18 -8.58
CA VAL A 20 13.48 15.26 -9.05
C VAL A 20 13.64 16.41 -10.03
N ILE A 21 12.71 16.56 -10.98
CA ILE A 21 12.72 17.66 -11.95
C ILE A 21 12.60 19.00 -11.22
N LEU A 22 11.65 19.15 -10.29
CA LEU A 22 11.48 20.39 -9.52
C LEU A 22 12.72 20.75 -8.70
N LYS A 23 13.35 19.77 -8.05
CA LYS A 23 14.58 20.01 -7.28
C LYS A 23 15.69 20.57 -8.18
N TYR A 24 15.86 20.00 -9.37
CA TYR A 24 16.93 20.38 -10.28
C TYR A 24 16.63 21.72 -10.99
N SER A 25 15.42 21.91 -11.49
CA SER A 25 15.03 23.14 -12.20
C SER A 25 14.95 24.35 -11.29
N LEU A 26 14.45 24.19 -10.06
CA LEU A 26 14.22 25.29 -9.14
C LEU A 26 15.38 25.53 -8.16
N HIS A 27 16.44 24.70 -8.21
CA HIS A 27 17.59 24.74 -7.29
C HIS A 27 17.21 24.75 -5.80
N ILE A 28 15.99 24.33 -5.45
CA ILE A 28 15.56 24.28 -4.06
C ILE A 28 16.23 23.08 -3.40
N ASN A 29 16.89 23.30 -2.27
CA ASN A 29 17.48 22.24 -1.45
C ASN A 29 16.39 21.46 -0.69
N ILE A 30 15.57 20.71 -1.43
CA ILE A 30 14.51 19.87 -0.87
C ILE A 30 15.05 18.45 -0.70
N SER A 31 14.88 17.90 0.51
CA SER A 31 15.21 16.51 0.77
C SER A 31 14.14 15.58 0.18
N ILE A 32 14.43 15.02 -0.99
CA ILE A 32 13.54 14.06 -1.70
C ILE A 32 13.18 12.89 -0.79
N PHE A 33 14.16 12.39 -0.02
CA PHE A 33 13.95 11.31 0.94
C PHE A 33 12.88 11.64 1.98
N ARG A 34 12.91 12.84 2.56
CA ARG A 34 11.90 13.29 3.54
C ARG A 34 10.50 13.33 2.92
N ILE A 35 10.38 13.73 1.65
CA ILE A 35 9.09 13.79 0.97
C ILE A 35 8.55 12.40 0.66
N ILE A 36 9.40 11.48 0.19
CA ILE A 36 9.00 10.08 -0.03
C ILE A 36 8.48 9.47 1.27
N VAL A 37 9.23 9.63 2.37
CA VAL A 37 8.80 9.14 3.70
C VAL A 37 7.49 9.78 4.14
N ALA A 38 7.32 11.10 3.94
CA ALA A 38 6.07 11.78 4.27
C ALA A 38 4.88 11.24 3.46
N ILE A 39 5.04 11.02 2.15
CA ILE A 39 3.99 10.45 1.30
C ILE A 39 3.62 9.04 1.75
N ILE A 40 4.61 8.19 2.07
CA ILE A 40 4.37 6.84 2.59
C ILE A 40 3.60 6.88 3.90
N LEU A 41 4.00 7.75 4.84
CA LEU A 41 3.32 7.90 6.13
C LEU A 41 1.89 8.42 5.99
N ILE A 42 1.66 9.41 5.11
CA ILE A 42 0.32 9.93 4.82
C ILE A 42 -0.55 8.83 4.21
N TYR A 43 -0.04 8.09 3.23
CA TYR A 43 -0.76 6.97 2.62
C TYR A 43 -1.11 5.91 3.66
N LEU A 44 -0.16 5.55 4.54
CA LEU A 44 -0.37 4.59 5.61
C LEU A 44 -1.45 5.08 6.59
N GLY A 45 -1.38 6.34 7.01
CA GLY A 45 -2.39 6.96 7.87
C GLY A 45 -3.79 6.94 7.24
N ILE A 46 -3.91 7.32 5.97
CA ILE A 46 -5.17 7.28 5.23
C ILE A 46 -5.67 5.83 5.10
N SER A 47 -4.79 4.88 4.78
CA SER A 47 -5.14 3.46 4.64
C SER A 47 -5.69 2.88 5.94
N LEU A 48 -5.13 3.26 7.09
CA LEU A 48 -5.62 2.85 8.41
C LEU A 48 -7.01 3.43 8.72
N ILE A 49 -7.27 4.69 8.35
CA ILE A 49 -8.57 5.35 8.58
C ILE A 49 -9.64 4.78 7.64
N VAL A 50 -9.29 4.58 6.36
CA VAL A 50 -10.24 4.18 5.32
C VAL A 50 -10.56 2.69 5.39
N GLY A 51 -9.64 1.86 5.92
CA GLY A 51 -9.86 0.43 6.12
C GLY A 51 -10.25 -0.30 4.83
N GLN A 52 -9.28 -0.84 4.09
CA GLN A 52 -9.65 -1.69 2.95
C GLN A 52 -10.33 -2.96 3.47
N ARG A 53 -11.63 -3.14 3.22
CA ARG A 53 -12.30 -4.46 3.28
C ARG A 53 -11.68 -5.33 2.19
N GLY A 54 -10.78 -6.20 2.61
CA GLY A 54 -10.04 -7.13 1.77
C GLY A 54 -10.97 -8.12 1.10
N ILE A 55 -10.75 -8.32 -0.18
CA ILE A 55 -11.43 -9.35 -0.98
C ILE A 55 -10.98 -10.71 -0.45
N THR A 56 -11.94 -11.49 0.00
CA THR A 56 -11.83 -12.90 0.40
C THR A 56 -11.14 -13.70 -0.71
N GLY A 57 -9.94 -14.24 -0.46
CA GLY A 57 -9.28 -15.20 -1.36
C GLY A 57 -7.93 -14.81 -1.99
N ARG A 58 -7.08 -14.02 -1.32
CA ARG A 58 -5.67 -13.84 -1.72
C ARG A 58 -4.73 -14.32 -0.60
N ALA A 59 -3.65 -15.02 -0.96
CA ALA A 59 -2.54 -15.45 -0.09
C ALA A 59 -1.93 -14.33 0.77
N ILE A 60 -2.09 -13.07 0.35
CA ILE A 60 -1.43 -11.92 0.96
C ILE A 60 -2.46 -10.84 1.28
N ILE A 61 -2.60 -10.53 2.58
CA ILE A 61 -3.38 -9.40 3.10
C ILE A 61 -2.39 -8.32 3.51
N LEU A 62 -2.39 -7.20 2.79
CA LEU A 62 -1.53 -6.05 3.03
C LEU A 62 -2.39 -4.84 3.40
N PHE A 63 -2.18 -4.27 4.60
CA PHE A 63 -2.82 -3.02 5.05
C PHE A 63 -4.36 -3.02 4.98
N SER A 64 -4.97 -4.19 5.16
CA SER A 64 -6.39 -4.45 4.91
C SER A 64 -6.94 -5.49 5.90
N GLU A 65 -8.26 -5.53 6.08
CA GLU A 65 -8.96 -6.59 6.81
C GLU A 65 -9.52 -7.62 5.83
N GLY A 66 -9.04 -8.86 5.85
CA GLY A 66 -9.49 -9.92 4.95
C GLY A 66 -9.98 -11.15 5.67
N ASN A 67 -10.99 -11.82 5.11
CA ASN A 67 -11.44 -13.12 5.59
C ASN A 67 -10.78 -14.21 4.72
N ILE A 68 -10.07 -15.14 5.36
CA ILE A 68 -9.33 -16.22 4.71
C ILE A 68 -10.21 -17.45 4.78
N ARG A 69 -10.70 -17.89 3.61
CA ARG A 69 -11.38 -19.16 3.46
C ARG A 69 -10.34 -20.23 3.08
N PRO A 70 -10.14 -21.28 3.89
CA PRO A 70 -9.13 -22.31 3.63
C PRO A 70 -9.47 -23.23 2.45
N GLU A 71 -10.59 -23.02 1.74
CA GLU A 71 -10.96 -23.79 0.53
C GLU A 71 -9.91 -23.66 -0.59
N ILE A 72 -9.11 -22.58 -0.61
CA ILE A 72 -7.99 -22.41 -1.53
C ILE A 72 -6.75 -23.02 -0.84
N LEU A 73 -6.21 -24.11 -1.40
CA LEU A 73 -4.97 -24.79 -0.95
C LEU A 73 -3.71 -23.90 -1.09
N GLU A 74 -3.68 -22.73 -0.45
CA GLU A 74 -2.48 -21.93 -0.33
C GLU A 74 -1.73 -22.32 0.96
N LYS A 75 -0.46 -22.68 0.80
CA LYS A 75 0.41 -23.22 1.84
C LYS A 75 0.76 -22.19 2.91
N GLU A 76 0.71 -20.90 2.57
CA GLU A 76 1.14 -19.81 3.45
C GLU A 76 0.25 -18.58 3.23
N TYR A 77 -0.26 -18.02 4.34
CA TYR A 77 -1.01 -16.77 4.34
C TYR A 77 -0.18 -15.68 5.02
N ASN A 78 0.16 -14.63 4.28
CA ASN A 78 0.94 -13.50 4.79
C ASN A 78 0.02 -12.32 5.10
N VAL A 79 -0.10 -11.98 6.38
CA VAL A 79 -0.80 -10.77 6.84
C VAL A 79 0.25 -9.75 7.27
N ILE A 80 0.40 -8.69 6.47
CA ILE A 80 1.39 -7.64 6.70
C ILE A 80 0.64 -6.34 7.00
N PHE A 81 0.78 -5.86 8.24
CA PHE A 81 0.14 -4.62 8.74
C PHE A 81 -1.38 -4.57 8.53
N GLY A 82 -2.06 -5.72 8.64
CA GLY A 82 -3.51 -5.87 8.48
C GLY A 82 -4.11 -6.86 9.49
N ARG A 83 -5.40 -7.17 9.35
CA ARG A 83 -6.07 -8.22 10.14
C ARG A 83 -6.62 -9.32 9.23
N GLY A 84 -6.27 -10.56 9.52
CA GLY A 84 -6.82 -11.74 8.83
C GLY A 84 -7.77 -12.50 9.77
N TYR A 85 -9.00 -12.72 9.34
CA TYR A 85 -9.93 -13.63 10.02
C TYR A 85 -9.89 -14.97 9.30
N ILE A 86 -9.38 -16.01 9.95
CA ILE A 86 -9.30 -17.36 9.39
C ILE A 86 -10.45 -18.17 9.99
N ASP A 87 -11.36 -18.66 9.14
CA ASP A 87 -12.38 -19.62 9.56
C ASP A 87 -11.79 -21.03 9.40
N LEU A 88 -11.70 -21.79 10.50
CA LEU A 88 -11.10 -23.12 10.57
C LEU A 88 -12.15 -24.24 10.70
N THR A 89 -13.43 -23.89 10.62
CA THR A 89 -14.57 -24.80 10.80
C THR A 89 -15.07 -25.31 9.47
#